data_AF-A0A6G6K9F7-F1
#
_entry.id   AF-A0A6G6K9F7-F1
#
_cell.length_a   1.000
_cell.length_b   1.000
_cell.length_c   1.000
_cell.angle_alpha   90.00
_cell.angle_beta   90.00
_cell.angle_gamma   90.00
#
_symmetry.space_group_name_H-M   'P 1'
#
loop_
_entity.id
_entity.type
_entity.pdbx_description
1 polymer ?
#
loop_
_entity_poly.entity_id
_entity_poly.type
_entity_poly.pdbx_seq_one_letter_code
_entity_poly.pdbx_strand_id
1 'polypeptide(L)'
;MRPFASLLLLAAAVCGHVFTSPLHAGEAAFTEDGNTVIALPHDGAKIWSISLADGKTTVVDLGKQIEGEDLHSISPAKEGLFWLATSKRLFLWKPGYATARKVLTLEHGEFTDINADPSSGDLLAETFGGESETDSAFHLRALPKGEMELVDAKDAPAMFSAVYDAEGRFFFSSDSDLWAGLTSTVEEGLSLDVWRAAPLAVLQYERNNPGSSFTLMDIAPAGKSLVMTVANEVEAFLVQIPKPSVHLGPEGPLEKLPIGVPARWKQAATVLQSLKVIPIKESLASIFNLCSSADESKVFFLTHSDEDGKKTFRLLDVKTGKIRVLGEAPGT
;
A
#
# COMPACT_ATOMS: atom_id res chain seq x y z
N MET A 1 -14.74 1.45 -67.13
CA MET A 1 -14.25 0.29 -66.35
C MET A 1 -13.49 0.81 -65.13
N ARG A 2 -13.98 0.56 -63.91
CA ARG A 2 -13.14 0.38 -62.69
C ARG A 2 -12.60 -1.08 -62.72
N PRO A 3 -11.46 -1.47 -62.09
CA PRO A 3 -11.22 -1.44 -60.62
C PRO A 3 -9.86 -0.83 -60.20
N PHE A 4 -9.73 -0.12 -59.07
CA PHE A 4 -9.63 -0.51 -57.65
C PHE A 4 -8.23 -0.94 -57.17
N ALA A 5 -7.81 -0.29 -56.08
CA ALA A 5 -6.93 -0.74 -54.98
C ALA A 5 -5.46 -1.08 -55.34
N SER A 6 -4.43 -0.63 -54.61
CA SER A 6 -4.32 -0.62 -53.15
C SER A 6 -3.37 0.49 -52.70
N LEU A 7 -3.92 1.49 -51.99
CA LEU A 7 -3.13 2.34 -51.10
C LEU A 7 -3.09 1.61 -49.76
N LEU A 8 -2.03 0.84 -49.51
CA LEU A 8 -1.73 0.28 -48.19
C LEU A 8 -1.20 1.43 -47.32
N LEU A 9 -2.14 2.17 -46.72
CA LEU A 9 -1.86 2.95 -45.53
C LEU A 9 -1.53 1.95 -44.42
N LEU A 10 -0.24 1.75 -44.15
CA LEU A 10 0.23 1.31 -42.84
C LEU A 10 -0.14 2.42 -41.86
N ALA A 11 -1.39 2.42 -41.38
CA ALA A 11 -1.69 2.95 -40.08
C ALA A 11 -1.03 2.00 -39.10
N ALA A 12 0.24 2.26 -38.78
CA ALA A 12 0.79 1.77 -37.53
C ALA A 12 -0.14 2.32 -36.45
N ALA A 13 -1.00 1.44 -35.94
CA ALA A 13 -1.72 1.68 -34.72
C ALA A 13 -0.63 1.94 -33.68
N VAL A 14 -0.41 3.22 -33.41
CA VAL A 14 0.14 3.67 -32.15
C VAL A 14 -0.92 3.26 -31.15
N CYS A 15 -0.89 1.98 -30.74
CA CYS A 15 -1.36 1.58 -29.44
C CYS A 15 -0.47 2.36 -28.49
N GLY A 16 -0.86 3.61 -28.23
CA GLY A 16 -0.43 4.29 -27.04
C GLY A 16 -0.86 3.37 -25.93
N HIS A 17 0.10 2.61 -25.40
CA HIS A 17 0.10 2.38 -23.98
C HIS A 17 0.02 3.77 -23.39
N VAL A 18 -1.21 4.20 -23.09
CA VAL A 18 -1.40 5.12 -21.99
C VAL A 18 -0.85 4.32 -20.83
N PHE A 19 0.45 4.46 -20.59
CA PHE A 19 0.95 4.40 -19.24
C PHE A 19 0.08 5.42 -18.53
N THR A 20 -1.02 4.96 -17.95
CA THR A 20 -1.42 5.50 -16.67
C THR A 20 -0.20 5.18 -15.83
N SER A 21 0.77 6.11 -15.79
CA SER A 21 1.75 6.10 -14.72
C SER A 21 0.87 5.91 -13.49
N PRO A 22 1.01 4.81 -12.71
CA PRO A 22 0.28 4.70 -11.48
C PRO A 22 0.58 6.01 -10.77
N LEU A 23 -0.46 6.84 -10.57
CA LEU A 23 -0.32 8.00 -9.71
C LEU A 23 0.19 7.41 -8.41
N HIS A 24 1.45 7.69 -8.04
CA HIS A 24 2.00 7.35 -6.72
C HIS A 24 0.93 7.71 -5.70
N ALA A 25 0.26 6.68 -5.17
CA ALA A 25 -0.89 6.87 -4.31
C ALA A 25 -0.36 7.53 -3.04
N GLY A 26 -0.69 8.80 -2.81
CA GLY A 26 -0.14 9.51 -1.65
C GLY A 26 -0.61 8.85 -0.37
N GLU A 27 0.27 8.22 0.39
CA GLU A 27 -0.10 7.33 1.47
C GLU A 27 -0.89 7.99 2.61
N ALA A 28 -1.57 7.18 3.42
CA ALA A 28 -2.32 7.64 4.58
C ALA A 28 -2.11 6.75 5.80
N ALA A 29 -2.24 7.33 6.98
CA ALA A 29 -2.07 6.65 8.25
C ALA A 29 -3.02 7.23 9.32
N PHE A 30 -3.53 6.37 10.20
CA PHE A 30 -4.32 6.82 11.33
C PHE A 30 -3.41 7.37 12.43
N THR A 31 -3.92 8.38 13.14
CA THR A 31 -3.44 8.75 14.47
C THR A 31 -3.73 7.65 15.49
N GLU A 32 -2.92 7.57 16.54
CA GLU A 32 -3.01 6.53 17.58
C GLU A 32 -4.39 6.44 18.24
N ASP A 33 -5.08 7.58 18.40
CA ASP A 33 -6.42 7.65 18.97
C ASP A 33 -7.54 7.19 18.00
N GLY A 34 -7.20 6.96 16.73
CA GLY A 34 -8.11 6.52 15.69
C GLY A 34 -9.14 7.56 15.25
N ASN A 35 -8.99 8.84 15.64
CA ASN A 35 -9.97 9.90 15.35
C ASN A 35 -9.58 10.79 14.17
N THR A 36 -8.31 10.75 13.77
CA THR A 36 -7.78 11.55 12.65
C THR A 36 -7.00 10.65 11.70
N VAL A 37 -7.15 10.90 10.41
CA VAL A 37 -6.29 10.33 9.36
C VAL A 37 -5.33 11.40 8.87
N ILE A 38 -4.06 11.05 8.77
CA ILE A 38 -3.02 11.83 8.12
C ILE A 38 -2.85 11.27 6.72
N ALA A 39 -2.99 12.08 5.68
CA ALA A 39 -2.82 11.67 4.30
C ALA A 39 -1.85 12.59 3.57
N LEU A 40 -1.07 12.01 2.67
CA LEU A 40 -0.18 12.72 1.77
C LEU A 40 -0.92 12.99 0.45
N PRO A 41 -0.97 14.24 -0.04
CA PRO A 41 -1.30 14.49 -1.43
C PRO A 41 -0.16 13.97 -2.33
N HIS A 42 -0.47 13.71 -3.61
CA HIS A 42 0.49 13.20 -4.58
C HIS A 42 1.75 14.07 -4.73
N ASP A 43 1.60 15.39 -4.62
CA ASP A 43 2.66 16.34 -4.89
C ASP A 43 2.92 17.28 -3.69
N GLY A 44 4.21 17.51 -3.44
CA GLY A 44 4.74 18.50 -2.53
C GLY A 44 4.95 18.02 -1.08
N ALA A 45 5.18 19.01 -0.22
CA ALA A 45 5.47 18.83 1.20
C ALA A 45 4.23 19.03 2.08
N LYS A 46 3.04 18.87 1.51
CA LYS A 46 1.78 19.10 2.21
C LYS A 46 1.31 17.82 2.90
N ILE A 47 0.60 17.99 4.00
CA ILE A 47 -0.02 16.90 4.76
C ILE A 47 -1.47 17.30 5.01
N TRP A 48 -2.38 16.37 4.79
CA TRP A 48 -3.80 16.52 5.11
C TRP A 48 -4.11 15.82 6.42
N SER A 49 -4.63 16.56 7.39
CA SER A 49 -5.15 16.02 8.64
C SER A 49 -6.68 16.03 8.56
N ILE A 50 -7.28 14.85 8.39
CA ILE A 50 -8.72 14.65 8.21
C ILE A 50 -9.35 14.15 9.50
N SER A 51 -10.21 14.98 10.10
CA SER A 51 -11.02 14.59 11.26
C SER A 51 -12.13 13.63 10.87
N LEU A 52 -12.25 12.49 11.57
CA LEU A 52 -13.31 11.52 11.31
C LEU A 52 -14.67 11.91 11.91
N ALA A 53 -14.70 12.89 12.81
CA ALA A 53 -15.94 13.34 13.44
C ALA A 53 -16.81 14.13 12.45
N ASP A 54 -16.19 15.06 11.73
CA ASP A 54 -16.85 16.07 10.88
C ASP A 54 -16.29 16.15 9.45
N GLY A 55 -15.27 15.35 9.12
CA GLY A 55 -14.63 15.38 7.80
C GLY A 55 -13.75 16.61 7.57
N LYS A 56 -13.56 17.47 8.58
CA LYS A 56 -12.78 18.69 8.44
C LYS A 56 -11.33 18.35 8.13
N THR A 57 -10.83 18.90 7.02
CA THR A 57 -9.45 18.74 6.59
C THR A 57 -8.63 19.98 6.93
N THR A 58 -7.53 19.78 7.65
CA THR A 58 -6.51 20.81 7.89
C THR A 58 -5.28 20.49 7.06
N VAL A 59 -4.75 21.48 6.35
CA VAL A 59 -3.52 21.33 5.55
C VAL A 59 -2.34 21.86 6.34
N VAL A 60 -1.31 21.04 6.53
CA VAL A 60 -0.02 21.41 7.09
C VAL A 60 0.99 21.44 5.95
N ASP A 61 1.78 22.50 5.83
CA ASP A 61 2.80 22.64 4.79
C ASP A 61 4.19 22.61 5.42
N LEU A 62 4.95 21.55 5.12
CA LEU A 62 6.33 21.36 5.57
C LEU A 62 7.37 21.92 4.59
N GLY A 63 6.96 22.62 3.52
CA GLY A 63 7.77 22.94 2.35
C GLY A 63 9.08 23.70 2.60
N LYS A 64 9.21 24.41 3.73
CA LYS A 64 10.49 25.03 4.11
C LYS A 64 11.58 24.03 4.55
N GLN A 65 11.19 22.84 4.97
CA GLN A 65 12.11 21.81 5.49
C GLN A 65 12.36 20.66 4.52
N ILE A 66 11.42 20.45 3.60
CA ILE A 66 11.47 19.36 2.61
C ILE A 66 12.07 19.85 1.27
N GLU A 67 12.34 21.15 1.12
CA GLU A 67 13.21 21.73 0.06
C GLU A 67 12.84 21.36 -1.39
N GLY A 68 11.54 21.27 -1.71
CA GLY A 68 11.11 20.94 -3.08
C GLY A 68 11.18 19.45 -3.42
N GLU A 69 11.36 18.59 -2.41
CA GLU A 69 11.08 17.16 -2.51
C GLU A 69 9.61 16.88 -2.20
N ASP A 70 9.08 15.82 -2.80
CA ASP A 70 7.71 15.35 -2.57
C ASP A 70 7.70 14.30 -1.46
N LEU A 71 6.74 14.43 -0.55
CA LEU A 71 6.42 13.36 0.40
C LEU A 71 5.62 12.29 -0.33
N HIS A 72 6.09 11.04 -0.29
CA HIS A 72 5.38 9.94 -0.95
C HIS A 72 4.92 8.84 0.02
N SER A 73 5.59 8.66 1.16
CA SER A 73 5.25 7.59 2.10
C SER A 73 5.17 8.06 3.56
N ILE A 74 4.23 7.47 4.31
CA ILE A 74 3.93 7.79 5.71
C ILE A 74 3.62 6.52 6.51
N SER A 75 4.23 6.40 7.68
CA SER A 75 3.91 5.30 8.60
C SER A 75 3.75 5.79 10.04
N PRO A 76 2.79 5.27 10.83
CA PRO A 76 2.73 5.53 12.25
C PRO A 76 4.07 5.20 12.94
N ALA A 77 4.48 6.02 13.88
CA ALA A 77 5.62 5.76 14.75
C ALA A 77 5.18 5.79 16.22
N LYS A 78 6.08 5.39 17.12
CA LYS A 78 5.81 5.42 18.57
C LYS A 78 5.52 6.84 19.06
N GLU A 79 4.78 6.94 20.16
CA GLU A 79 4.49 8.20 20.88
C GLU A 79 3.69 9.23 20.06
N GLY A 80 2.77 8.76 19.21
CA GLY A 80 1.93 9.61 18.35
C GLY A 80 2.73 10.38 17.29
N LEU A 81 3.90 9.89 16.91
CA LEU A 81 4.72 10.40 15.82
C LEU A 81 4.38 9.67 14.51
N PHE A 82 4.89 10.20 13.41
CA PHE A 82 4.83 9.59 12.08
C PHE A 82 6.21 9.63 11.44
N TRP A 83 6.59 8.52 10.83
CA TRP A 83 7.63 8.50 9.83
C TRP A 83 7.10 9.13 8.54
N LEU A 84 7.89 10.00 7.93
CA LEU A 84 7.61 10.59 6.63
C LEU A 84 8.82 10.38 5.73
N ALA A 85 8.60 9.96 4.49
CA ALA A 85 9.67 9.75 3.51
C ALA A 85 9.49 10.63 2.27
N THR A 86 10.62 11.18 1.82
CA THR A 86 10.84 11.59 0.42
C THR A 86 11.69 10.51 -0.26
N SER A 87 12.01 10.66 -1.55
CA SER A 87 12.89 9.70 -2.26
C SER A 87 14.25 9.52 -1.59
N LYS A 88 14.77 10.52 -0.84
CA LYS A 88 16.12 10.44 -0.25
C LYS A 88 16.16 10.60 1.26
N ARG A 89 15.11 11.13 1.89
CA ARG A 89 15.18 11.59 3.27
C ARG A 89 14.04 11.00 4.09
N LEU A 90 14.40 10.62 5.31
CA LEU A 90 13.47 10.13 6.30
C LEU A 90 13.32 11.16 7.43
N PHE A 91 12.09 11.42 7.83
CA PHE A 91 11.75 12.37 8.88
C PHE A 91 10.85 11.74 9.93
N LEU A 92 10.90 12.29 11.15
CA LEU A 92 9.90 12.09 12.19
C LEU A 92 9.09 13.36 12.39
N TRP A 93 7.78 13.23 12.35
CA TRP A 93 6.85 14.35 12.46
C TRP A 93 5.77 14.06 13.50
N LYS A 94 5.25 15.13 14.11
CA LYS A 94 4.15 15.07 15.07
C LYS A 94 2.96 15.86 14.55
N PRO A 95 1.73 15.33 14.57
CA PRO A 95 0.55 16.08 14.16
C PRO A 95 0.42 17.42 14.88
N GLY A 96 0.08 18.46 14.12
CA GLY A 96 -0.05 19.84 14.61
C GLY A 96 1.25 20.65 14.64
N TYR A 97 2.40 20.02 14.41
CA TYR A 97 3.68 20.74 14.31
C TYR A 97 3.94 21.16 12.87
N ALA A 98 4.46 22.38 12.68
CA ALA A 98 4.84 22.90 11.36
C ALA A 98 6.20 22.40 10.87
N THR A 99 6.85 21.52 11.64
CA THR A 99 8.22 21.06 11.39
C THR A 99 8.34 19.56 11.63
N ALA A 100 9.09 18.87 10.79
CA ALA A 100 9.54 17.49 10.96
C ALA A 100 11.05 17.44 11.27
N ARG A 101 11.47 16.48 12.08
CA ARG A 101 12.89 16.23 12.40
C ARG A 101 13.47 15.28 11.37
N LYS A 102 14.46 15.71 10.59
CA LYS A 102 15.22 14.81 9.71
C LYS A 102 15.98 13.77 10.55
N VAL A 103 15.83 12.51 10.19
CA VAL A 103 16.48 11.37 10.85
C VAL A 103 17.62 10.84 10.01
N LEU A 104 17.39 10.66 8.70
CA LEU A 104 18.35 10.05 7.80
C LEU A 104 18.31 10.70 6.40
N THR A 105 19.42 10.62 5.68
CA THR A 105 19.49 10.85 4.24
C THR A 105 20.21 9.65 3.61
N LEU A 106 19.63 9.03 2.60
CA LEU A 106 20.27 7.95 1.85
C LEU A 106 21.42 8.51 1.01
N GLU A 107 22.58 7.87 1.09
CA GLU A 107 23.73 8.19 0.22
C GLU A 107 23.48 7.68 -1.22
N HIS A 108 22.90 6.49 -1.34
CA HIS A 108 22.56 5.81 -2.60
C HIS A 108 21.15 5.25 -2.55
N GLY A 109 20.55 5.03 -3.73
CA GLY A 109 19.19 4.50 -3.85
C GLY A 109 18.10 5.48 -3.41
N GLU A 110 16.85 5.07 -3.49
CA GLU A 110 15.70 5.88 -3.10
C GLU A 110 14.69 5.08 -2.28
N PHE A 111 14.02 5.74 -1.33
CA PHE A 111 12.87 5.17 -0.65
C PHE A 111 11.71 5.01 -1.64
N THR A 112 11.08 3.85 -1.62
CA THR A 112 9.86 3.55 -2.39
C THR A 112 8.64 3.42 -1.50
N ASP A 113 8.80 2.83 -0.32
CA ASP A 113 7.74 2.63 0.68
C ASP A 113 8.37 2.50 2.09
N ILE A 114 7.68 2.96 3.13
CA ILE A 114 8.09 2.83 4.53
C ILE A 114 6.96 2.34 5.44
N ASN A 115 7.28 1.36 6.29
CA ASN A 115 6.32 0.70 7.17
C ASN A 115 6.93 0.39 8.53
N ALA A 116 6.35 0.93 9.61
CA ALA A 116 6.78 0.62 10.95
C ALA A 116 6.06 -0.63 11.49
N ASP A 117 6.82 -1.53 12.09
CA ASP A 117 6.26 -2.64 12.86
C ASP A 117 5.59 -2.09 14.14
N PRO A 118 4.29 -2.33 14.35
CA PRO A 118 3.58 -1.79 15.52
C PRO A 118 4.10 -2.34 16.86
N SER A 119 4.77 -3.49 16.86
CA SER A 119 5.28 -4.14 18.07
C SER A 119 6.65 -3.59 18.48
N SER A 120 7.61 -3.59 17.56
CA SER A 120 8.98 -3.13 17.81
C SER A 120 9.14 -1.62 17.64
N GLY A 121 8.31 -0.99 16.80
CA GLY A 121 8.46 0.39 16.33
C GLY A 121 9.62 0.57 15.34
N ASP A 122 10.27 -0.53 14.93
CA ASP A 122 11.33 -0.48 13.94
C ASP A 122 10.73 -0.17 12.57
N LEU A 123 11.39 0.72 11.84
CA LEU A 123 10.99 1.07 10.48
C LEU A 123 11.53 0.01 9.52
N LEU A 124 10.66 -0.55 8.71
CA LEU A 124 10.98 -1.30 7.52
C LEU A 124 10.84 -0.37 6.30
N ALA A 125 11.80 -0.35 5.40
CA ALA A 125 11.80 0.48 4.21
C ALA A 125 12.15 -0.36 3.00
N GLU A 126 11.34 -0.25 1.94
CA GLU A 126 11.76 -0.69 0.63
C GLU A 126 12.56 0.44 -0.04
N THR A 127 13.68 0.08 -0.64
CA THR A 127 14.54 1.01 -1.37
C THR A 127 14.85 0.47 -2.75
N PHE A 128 14.84 1.33 -3.76
CA PHE A 128 15.31 1.02 -5.11
C PHE A 128 16.74 1.54 -5.32
N GLY A 129 17.66 0.64 -5.66
CA GLY A 129 19.10 0.85 -5.58
C GLY A 129 19.58 0.99 -4.13
N GLY A 130 20.89 0.98 -3.88
CA GLY A 130 21.38 1.32 -2.54
C GLY A 130 22.71 0.74 -2.08
N GLU A 131 23.26 -0.29 -2.74
CA GLU A 131 24.62 -0.75 -2.39
C GLU A 131 25.71 0.03 -3.14
N SER A 132 25.36 0.62 -4.28
CA SER A 132 26.23 1.45 -5.10
C SER A 132 25.42 2.32 -6.07
N GLU A 133 26.05 3.26 -6.76
CA GLU A 133 25.41 4.06 -7.82
C GLU A 133 24.91 3.22 -9.01
N THR A 134 25.43 2.00 -9.18
CA THR A 134 25.09 1.10 -10.30
C THR A 134 24.06 0.05 -9.94
N ASP A 135 23.62 0.03 -8.68
CA ASP A 135 22.66 -0.94 -8.17
C ASP A 135 21.25 -0.60 -8.64
N SER A 136 20.62 -1.54 -9.33
CA SER A 136 19.29 -1.40 -9.93
C SER A 136 18.32 -2.47 -9.43
N ALA A 137 18.46 -2.88 -8.16
CA ALA A 137 17.59 -3.84 -7.49
C ALA A 137 16.78 -3.20 -6.37
N PHE A 138 15.67 -3.83 -6.01
CA PHE A 138 14.94 -3.52 -4.79
C PHE A 138 15.62 -4.19 -3.59
N HIS A 139 15.71 -3.45 -2.49
CA HIS A 139 16.26 -3.91 -1.23
C HIS A 139 15.30 -3.61 -0.11
N LEU A 140 15.22 -4.52 0.85
CA LEU A 140 14.52 -4.31 2.10
C LEU A 140 15.52 -3.92 3.18
N ARG A 141 15.24 -2.83 3.88
CA ARG A 141 16.10 -2.32 4.95
C ARG A 141 15.30 -2.04 6.20
N ALA A 142 15.90 -2.26 7.36
CA ALA A 142 15.33 -1.89 8.64
C ALA A 142 16.13 -0.75 9.27
N LEU A 143 15.51 0.08 10.10
CA LEU A 143 16.20 1.12 10.90
C LEU A 143 16.23 0.76 12.39
N PRO A 144 16.85 -0.37 12.82
CA PRO A 144 16.98 -0.65 14.24
C PRO A 144 17.96 0.36 14.86
N LYS A 145 17.56 1.02 15.94
CA LYS A 145 18.43 1.89 16.74
C LYS A 145 19.10 3.07 15.99
N GLY A 146 18.59 3.44 14.81
CA GLY A 146 18.97 4.67 14.09
C GLY A 146 19.97 4.49 12.94
N GLU A 147 20.37 3.26 12.61
CA GLU A 147 21.17 2.94 11.42
C GLU A 147 20.40 2.01 10.49
N MET A 148 20.53 2.19 9.17
CA MET A 148 19.84 1.35 8.19
C MET A 148 20.63 0.07 7.96
N GLU A 149 20.00 -1.06 8.21
CA GLU A 149 20.55 -2.39 8.03
C GLU A 149 19.78 -3.12 6.92
N LEU A 150 20.47 -3.97 6.15
CA LEU A 150 19.81 -4.81 5.14
C LEU A 150 19.00 -5.90 5.84
N VAL A 151 17.80 -6.18 5.34
CA VAL A 151 16.95 -7.27 5.81
C VAL A 151 17.17 -8.50 4.93
N ASP A 152 17.43 -9.64 5.55
CA ASP A 152 17.49 -10.92 4.82
C ASP A 152 16.06 -11.35 4.44
N ALA A 153 15.64 -10.97 3.24
CA ALA A 153 14.35 -11.28 2.64
C ALA A 153 14.52 -12.30 1.50
N LYS A 154 15.18 -13.42 1.78
CA LYS A 154 15.47 -14.45 0.78
C LYS A 154 14.21 -14.89 0.03
N ASP A 155 14.27 -14.84 -1.29
CA ASP A 155 13.19 -15.20 -2.22
C ASP A 155 11.92 -14.32 -2.13
N ALA A 156 11.97 -13.19 -1.40
CA ALA A 156 10.90 -12.19 -1.46
C ALA A 156 10.97 -11.42 -2.79
N PRO A 157 9.84 -11.28 -3.52
CA PRO A 157 9.80 -10.42 -4.68
C PRO A 157 9.76 -8.93 -4.24
N ALA A 158 9.81 -8.00 -5.20
CA ALA A 158 9.59 -6.58 -4.93
C ALA A 158 8.22 -6.38 -4.25
N MET A 159 8.14 -5.49 -3.26
CA MET A 159 7.00 -5.34 -2.37
C MET A 159 6.30 -4.02 -2.64
N PHE A 160 4.99 -4.07 -2.87
CA PHE A 160 4.19 -2.87 -3.07
C PHE A 160 3.03 -2.86 -2.08
N SER A 161 2.68 -1.68 -1.56
CA SER A 161 1.58 -1.53 -0.59
C SER A 161 1.80 -2.40 0.64
N ALA A 162 3.03 -2.36 1.15
CA ALA A 162 3.40 -3.15 2.32
C ALA A 162 2.65 -2.61 3.55
N VAL A 163 2.18 -3.50 4.42
CA VAL A 163 1.48 -3.14 5.65
C VAL A 163 1.71 -4.16 6.76
N TYR A 164 1.80 -3.66 7.99
CA TYR A 164 1.69 -4.49 9.19
C TYR A 164 0.26 -4.50 9.72
N ASP A 165 -0.14 -5.65 10.24
CA ASP A 165 -1.34 -5.76 11.05
C ASP A 165 -1.06 -5.56 12.54
N ALA A 166 -2.10 -5.43 13.35
CA ALA A 166 -1.96 -5.17 14.78
C ALA A 166 -1.23 -6.28 15.57
N GLU A 167 -1.09 -7.47 14.98
CA GLU A 167 -0.37 -8.62 15.56
C GLU A 167 1.08 -8.70 15.05
N GLY A 168 1.53 -7.74 14.24
CA GLY A 168 2.89 -7.70 13.66
C GLY A 168 3.07 -8.61 12.44
N ARG A 169 1.99 -9.12 11.85
CA ARG A 169 2.07 -9.86 10.57
C ARG A 169 2.24 -8.87 9.44
N PHE A 170 3.12 -9.21 8.50
CA PHE A 170 3.43 -8.39 7.36
C PHE A 170 2.67 -8.87 6.12
N PHE A 171 2.10 -7.95 5.35
CA PHE A 171 1.41 -8.24 4.10
C PHE A 171 1.87 -7.25 3.03
N PHE A 172 1.96 -7.70 1.79
CA PHE A 172 2.33 -6.85 0.67
C PHE A 172 1.77 -7.42 -0.62
N SER A 173 1.75 -6.60 -1.66
CA SER A 173 1.42 -7.01 -3.01
C SER A 173 2.69 -7.19 -3.85
N SER A 174 2.71 -8.21 -4.69
CA SER A 174 3.73 -8.41 -5.71
C SER A 174 3.15 -9.24 -6.84
N ASP A 175 3.48 -8.89 -8.08
CA ASP A 175 2.96 -9.57 -9.28
C ASP A 175 1.42 -9.68 -9.27
N SER A 176 0.75 -8.64 -8.76
CA SER A 176 -0.71 -8.60 -8.58
C SER A 176 -1.29 -9.58 -7.56
N ASP A 177 -0.45 -10.25 -6.77
CA ASP A 177 -0.86 -11.21 -5.76
C ASP A 177 -0.69 -10.69 -4.35
N LEU A 178 -1.42 -11.30 -3.42
CA LEU A 178 -1.19 -11.09 -2.00
C LEU A 178 -0.08 -12.01 -1.49
N TRP A 179 0.90 -11.41 -0.85
CA TRP A 179 1.93 -12.08 -0.08
C TRP A 179 1.76 -11.78 1.41
N ALA A 180 2.20 -12.73 2.22
CA ALA A 180 2.26 -12.58 3.67
C ALA A 180 3.68 -12.91 4.13
N GLY A 181 4.09 -12.30 5.23
CA GLY A 181 5.42 -12.45 5.78
C GLY A 181 5.45 -12.34 7.30
N LEU A 182 6.55 -12.82 7.87
CA LEU A 182 6.87 -12.72 9.28
C LEU A 182 8.29 -12.19 9.42
N THR A 183 8.45 -11.16 10.23
CA THR A 183 9.77 -10.69 10.62
C THR A 183 10.31 -11.52 11.77
N SER A 184 11.61 -11.79 11.74
CA SER A 184 12.32 -12.44 12.83
C SER A 184 13.71 -11.86 12.99
N THR A 185 14.25 -11.91 14.22
CA THR A 185 15.64 -11.53 14.47
C THR A 185 16.54 -12.75 14.33
N VAL A 186 17.56 -12.65 13.49
CA VAL A 186 18.61 -13.66 13.29
C VAL A 186 19.97 -13.09 13.71
N GLU A 187 21.03 -13.90 13.73
CA GLU A 187 22.37 -13.46 14.16
C GLU A 187 22.90 -12.26 13.35
N GLU A 188 22.52 -12.17 12.06
CA GLU A 188 22.98 -11.15 11.11
C GLU A 188 22.03 -9.94 10.98
N GLY A 189 20.95 -9.88 11.76
CA GLY A 189 20.01 -8.75 11.74
C GLY A 189 18.54 -9.18 11.66
N LEU A 190 17.72 -8.38 10.99
CA LEU A 190 16.32 -8.70 10.72
C LEU A 190 16.22 -9.61 9.48
N SER A 191 15.38 -10.63 9.56
CA SER A 191 15.00 -11.46 8.42
C SER A 191 13.49 -11.37 8.18
N LEU A 192 13.08 -11.46 6.92
CA LEU A 192 11.68 -11.51 6.50
C LEU A 192 11.42 -12.81 5.72
N ASP A 193 10.70 -13.73 6.35
CA ASP A 193 10.21 -14.94 5.71
C ASP A 193 8.86 -14.67 5.05
N VAL A 194 8.72 -14.93 3.74
CA VAL A 194 7.49 -14.64 2.99
C VAL A 194 6.93 -15.84 2.25
N TRP A 195 5.61 -15.81 1.97
CA TRP A 195 4.94 -16.75 1.10
C TRP A 195 3.76 -16.10 0.37
N ARG A 196 3.50 -16.56 -0.86
CA ARG A 196 2.33 -16.16 -1.64
C ARG A 196 1.06 -16.67 -0.95
N ALA A 197 0.27 -15.77 -0.38
CA ALA A 197 -0.90 -16.10 0.42
C ALA A 197 -2.18 -16.24 -0.41
N ALA A 198 -2.33 -15.43 -1.46
CA ALA A 198 -3.45 -15.52 -2.39
C ALA A 198 -3.04 -15.13 -3.80
N PRO A 199 -3.24 -16.01 -4.81
CA PRO A 199 -2.89 -15.71 -6.19
C PRO A 199 -3.99 -14.88 -6.86
N LEU A 200 -4.15 -13.61 -6.48
CA LEU A 200 -5.24 -12.74 -6.96
C LEU A 200 -5.14 -12.42 -8.45
N ALA A 201 -3.95 -12.49 -9.04
CA ALA A 201 -3.75 -12.28 -10.49
C ALA A 201 -4.57 -13.24 -11.37
N VAL A 202 -5.02 -14.38 -10.82
CA VAL A 202 -5.88 -15.35 -11.53
C VAL A 202 -7.31 -14.85 -11.72
N LEU A 203 -7.70 -13.79 -11.01
CA LEU A 203 -8.96 -13.10 -11.20
C LEU A 203 -8.84 -12.30 -12.50
N GLN A 204 -9.16 -12.98 -13.60
CA GLN A 204 -9.21 -12.38 -14.93
C GLN A 204 -10.63 -11.88 -15.19
N TYR A 205 -10.76 -10.63 -15.64
CA TYR A 205 -12.03 -10.12 -16.13
C TYR A 205 -12.01 -9.99 -17.66
N GLU A 206 -13.20 -10.17 -18.23
CA GLU A 206 -13.63 -10.07 -19.62
C GLU A 206 -13.57 -11.30 -20.56
N ARG A 207 -14.71 -11.48 -21.23
CA ARG A 207 -14.97 -12.45 -22.31
C ARG A 207 -14.18 -12.14 -23.60
N ASN A 208 -13.62 -10.93 -23.73
CA ASN A 208 -13.03 -10.42 -24.97
C ASN A 208 -11.67 -9.69 -24.80
N ASN A 209 -11.15 -9.54 -23.57
CA ASN A 209 -9.83 -8.96 -23.33
C ASN A 209 -9.01 -9.86 -22.39
N PRO A 210 -8.36 -10.92 -22.92
CA PRO A 210 -7.57 -11.83 -22.11
C PRO A 210 -6.30 -11.20 -21.50
N GLY A 211 -6.04 -9.91 -21.70
CA GLY A 211 -4.91 -9.19 -21.09
C GLY A 211 -5.22 -8.48 -19.77
N SER A 212 -6.49 -8.25 -19.41
CA SER A 212 -6.82 -7.50 -18.19
C SER A 212 -6.94 -8.42 -16.97
N SER A 213 -5.82 -8.69 -16.32
CA SER A 213 -5.81 -9.24 -14.95
C SER A 213 -6.11 -8.14 -13.94
N PHE A 214 -6.80 -8.48 -12.85
CA PHE A 214 -6.84 -7.60 -11.70
C PHE A 214 -5.46 -7.51 -11.03
N THR A 215 -5.04 -6.30 -10.75
CA THR A 215 -3.86 -5.97 -9.95
C THR A 215 -4.31 -5.67 -8.52
N LEU A 216 -3.68 -6.31 -7.54
CA LEU A 216 -3.77 -5.88 -6.14
C LEU A 216 -3.01 -4.56 -6.00
N MET A 217 -3.72 -3.48 -5.69
CA MET A 217 -3.19 -2.12 -5.67
C MET A 217 -2.90 -1.59 -4.27
N ASP A 218 -3.63 -2.07 -3.26
CA ASP A 218 -3.55 -1.54 -1.91
C ASP A 218 -4.13 -2.52 -0.88
N ILE A 219 -3.66 -2.47 0.37
CA ILE A 219 -3.96 -3.44 1.43
C ILE A 219 -4.21 -2.71 2.75
N ALA A 220 -5.27 -3.08 3.46
CA ALA A 220 -5.60 -2.60 4.80
C ALA A 220 -6.03 -3.75 5.72
N PRO A 221 -5.30 -4.00 6.83
CA PRO A 221 -5.76 -4.92 7.88
C PRO A 221 -7.08 -4.48 8.55
N ALA A 222 -8.05 -5.39 8.61
CA ALA A 222 -9.40 -5.11 9.08
C ALA A 222 -9.89 -6.24 10.01
N GLY A 223 -9.47 -6.21 11.27
CA GLY A 223 -9.79 -7.20 12.30
C GLY A 223 -9.30 -8.59 11.90
N LYS A 224 -10.23 -9.49 11.54
CA LYS A 224 -9.91 -10.86 11.11
C LYS A 224 -9.71 -11.00 9.59
N SER A 225 -9.73 -9.88 8.88
CA SER A 225 -9.69 -9.83 7.43
C SER A 225 -8.66 -8.84 6.92
N LEU A 226 -8.36 -8.92 5.63
CA LEU A 226 -7.73 -7.87 4.85
C LEU A 226 -8.79 -7.26 3.95
N VAL A 227 -8.87 -5.94 3.92
CA VAL A 227 -9.56 -5.17 2.90
C VAL A 227 -8.52 -4.74 1.88
N MET A 228 -8.81 -4.89 0.60
CA MET A 228 -7.85 -4.65 -0.46
C MET A 228 -8.52 -3.94 -1.62
N THR A 229 -7.76 -3.11 -2.33
CA THR A 229 -8.17 -2.63 -3.65
C THR A 229 -7.63 -3.58 -4.70
N VAL A 230 -8.52 -4.12 -5.54
CA VAL A 230 -8.14 -4.79 -6.78
C VAL A 230 -8.66 -3.96 -7.95
N ALA A 231 -7.80 -3.69 -8.93
CA ALA A 231 -8.16 -2.85 -10.07
C ALA A 231 -7.59 -3.39 -11.38
N ASN A 232 -8.23 -3.04 -12.49
CA ASN A 232 -7.68 -3.21 -13.83
C ASN A 232 -7.75 -1.85 -14.57
N GLU A 233 -7.56 -1.84 -15.88
CA GLU A 233 -7.61 -0.60 -16.69
C GLU A 233 -9.01 0.05 -16.74
N VAL A 234 -10.06 -0.66 -16.33
CA VAL A 234 -11.47 -0.27 -16.49
C VAL A 234 -12.14 0.04 -15.16
N GLU A 235 -11.85 -0.72 -14.11
CA GLU A 235 -12.60 -0.69 -12.86
C GLU A 235 -11.74 -1.05 -11.65
N ALA A 236 -12.14 -0.53 -10.48
CA ALA A 236 -11.54 -0.82 -9.18
C ALA A 236 -12.60 -1.29 -8.17
N PHE A 237 -12.26 -2.30 -7.38
CA PHE A 237 -13.11 -2.87 -6.35
C PHE A 237 -12.43 -2.90 -5.00
N LEU A 238 -13.22 -2.69 -3.94
CA LEU A 238 -12.84 -3.16 -2.63
C LEU A 238 -13.22 -4.64 -2.48
N VAL A 239 -12.25 -5.45 -2.10
CA VAL A 239 -12.45 -6.85 -1.76
C VAL A 239 -12.02 -7.13 -0.33
N GLN A 240 -12.58 -8.17 0.25
CA GLN A 240 -12.29 -8.63 1.59
C GLN A 240 -12.00 -10.12 1.58
N ILE A 241 -10.92 -10.52 2.24
CA ILE A 241 -10.59 -11.92 2.52
C ILE A 241 -10.25 -12.07 4.01
N PRO A 242 -10.39 -13.27 4.60
CA PRO A 242 -9.82 -13.57 5.91
C PRO A 242 -8.30 -13.40 5.86
N LYS A 243 -7.71 -12.94 6.98
CA LYS A 243 -6.25 -12.91 7.11
C LYS A 243 -5.72 -14.34 6.95
N PRO A 244 -4.67 -14.56 6.12
CA PRO A 244 -3.96 -15.82 6.06
C PRO A 244 -3.58 -16.27 7.48
N SER A 245 -4.00 -17.48 7.85
CA SER A 245 -3.73 -18.00 9.19
C SER A 245 -2.24 -18.30 9.33
N VAL A 246 -1.65 -17.73 10.37
CA VAL A 246 -0.36 -18.15 10.94
C VAL A 246 -0.60 -18.18 12.44
N HIS A 247 -0.41 -19.32 13.08
CA HIS A 247 -0.43 -19.37 14.54
C HIS A 247 0.90 -18.85 15.08
N LEU A 248 0.90 -17.61 15.59
CA LEU A 248 1.98 -17.08 16.40
C LEU A 248 1.87 -17.70 17.80
N GLY A 249 2.86 -18.48 18.22
CA GLY A 249 2.96 -18.94 19.59
C GLY A 249 3.81 -18.05 20.48
N PRO A 250 3.86 -18.36 21.78
CA PRO A 250 4.67 -17.63 22.75
C PRO A 250 6.19 -17.74 22.51
N GLU A 251 6.66 -18.64 21.63
CA GLU A 251 8.07 -18.81 21.25
C GLU A 251 8.33 -18.46 19.75
N GLY A 252 7.40 -17.75 19.10
CA GLY A 252 7.43 -17.50 17.66
C GLY A 252 6.39 -18.34 16.89
N PRO A 253 6.37 -18.30 15.55
CA PRO A 253 5.37 -18.99 14.73
C PRO A 253 5.34 -20.50 15.03
N LEU A 254 4.24 -20.98 15.62
CA LEU A 254 3.99 -22.39 15.96
C LEU A 254 3.63 -23.23 14.75
N GLU A 255 3.13 -22.61 13.67
CA GLU A 255 2.96 -23.27 12.38
C GLU A 255 4.14 -22.94 11.47
N LYS A 256 4.83 -24.00 11.01
CA LYS A 256 5.69 -23.89 9.84
C LYS A 256 4.84 -23.38 8.68
N LEU A 257 5.32 -22.35 7.99
CA LEU A 257 4.78 -21.86 6.73
C LEU A 257 4.28 -23.01 5.85
N PRO A 258 3.23 -22.84 5.02
CA PRO A 258 2.71 -23.91 4.16
C PRO A 258 3.83 -24.60 3.35
N ILE A 259 4.24 -25.79 3.82
CA ILE A 259 5.35 -26.55 3.22
C ILE A 259 4.78 -27.44 2.11
N GLY A 260 5.32 -27.26 0.90
CA GLY A 260 5.00 -28.08 -0.26
C GLY A 260 3.76 -27.61 -1.03
N VAL A 261 3.70 -28.01 -2.30
CA VAL A 261 2.68 -27.60 -3.28
C VAL A 261 1.24 -27.87 -2.79
N PRO A 262 0.89 -29.03 -2.21
CA PRO A 262 -0.50 -29.29 -1.80
C PRO A 262 -1.00 -28.36 -0.68
N ALA A 263 -0.16 -28.04 0.30
CA ALA A 263 -0.52 -27.14 1.40
C ALA A 263 -0.72 -25.71 0.89
N ARG A 264 0.20 -25.22 0.07
CA ARG A 264 0.11 -23.89 -0.57
C ARG A 264 -1.14 -23.78 -1.46
N TRP A 265 -1.43 -24.81 -2.25
CA TRP A 265 -2.64 -24.84 -3.09
C TRP A 265 -3.93 -24.82 -2.26
N LYS A 266 -3.99 -25.61 -1.18
CA LYS A 266 -5.15 -25.64 -0.29
C LYS A 266 -5.41 -24.27 0.35
N GLN A 267 -4.36 -23.59 0.81
CA GLN A 267 -4.46 -22.24 1.36
C GLN A 267 -4.95 -21.25 0.30
N ALA A 268 -4.30 -21.20 -0.86
CA ALA A 268 -4.67 -20.32 -1.96
C ALA A 268 -6.14 -20.52 -2.38
N ALA A 269 -6.58 -21.76 -2.56
CA ALA A 269 -7.96 -22.08 -2.90
C ALA A 269 -8.94 -21.64 -1.80
N THR A 270 -8.60 -21.84 -0.53
CA THR A 270 -9.43 -21.42 0.61
C THR A 270 -9.58 -19.90 0.65
N VAL A 271 -8.48 -19.16 0.46
CA VAL A 271 -8.49 -17.70 0.47
C VAL A 271 -9.29 -17.16 -0.71
N LEU A 272 -9.08 -17.67 -1.93
CA LEU A 272 -9.83 -17.24 -3.11
C LEU A 272 -11.33 -17.53 -2.99
N GLN A 273 -11.72 -18.69 -2.45
CA GLN A 273 -13.13 -19.02 -2.21
C GLN A 273 -13.81 -18.13 -1.17
N SER A 274 -13.02 -17.49 -0.31
CA SER A 274 -13.52 -16.60 0.75
C SER A 274 -13.58 -15.12 0.35
N LEU A 275 -13.12 -14.78 -0.86
CA LEU A 275 -13.12 -13.42 -1.38
C LEU A 275 -14.54 -12.88 -1.49
N LYS A 276 -14.74 -11.69 -0.94
CA LYS A 276 -16.01 -10.96 -0.99
C LYS A 276 -15.77 -9.57 -1.56
N VAL A 277 -16.61 -9.16 -2.50
CA VAL A 277 -16.64 -7.76 -2.95
C VAL A 277 -17.40 -6.93 -1.90
N ILE A 278 -16.81 -5.83 -1.46
CA ILE A 278 -17.48 -4.85 -0.60
C ILE A 278 -18.27 -3.91 -1.53
N PRO A 279 -19.60 -3.86 -1.42
CA PRO A 279 -20.41 -3.07 -2.34
C PRO A 279 -20.20 -1.57 -2.11
N ILE A 280 -19.81 -0.88 -3.17
CA ILE A 280 -19.85 0.58 -3.30
C ILE A 280 -20.95 0.89 -4.31
N LYS A 281 -21.79 1.89 -4.01
CA LYS A 281 -22.98 2.16 -4.84
C LYS A 281 -22.65 2.98 -6.09
N GLU A 282 -21.58 3.75 -6.02
CA GLU A 282 -21.12 4.66 -7.05
C GLU A 282 -20.15 3.95 -8.01
N SER A 283 -20.13 4.38 -9.28
CA SER A 283 -19.03 4.03 -10.20
C SER A 283 -17.77 4.77 -9.81
N LEU A 284 -16.68 4.05 -9.58
CA LEU A 284 -15.41 4.61 -9.15
C LEU A 284 -14.33 4.33 -10.20
N ALA A 285 -13.68 5.42 -10.62
CA ALA A 285 -12.49 5.38 -11.47
C ALA A 285 -11.32 4.70 -10.75
N SER A 286 -11.15 5.02 -9.46
CA SER A 286 -10.06 4.48 -8.66
C SER A 286 -10.35 4.52 -7.16
N ILE A 287 -9.68 3.61 -6.44
CA ILE A 287 -9.67 3.49 -4.99
C ILE A 287 -8.21 3.38 -4.56
N PHE A 288 -7.78 4.19 -3.61
CA PHE A 288 -6.36 4.27 -3.23
C PHE A 288 -6.22 4.78 -1.78
N ASN A 289 -5.02 4.66 -1.23
CA ASN A 289 -4.65 5.09 0.13
C ASN A 289 -5.44 4.36 1.21
N LEU A 290 -5.59 3.04 1.05
CA LEU A 290 -6.16 2.19 2.07
C LEU A 290 -5.24 2.23 3.29
N CYS A 291 -5.81 2.59 4.44
CA CYS A 291 -5.09 2.46 5.69
C CYS A 291 -6.04 2.06 6.81
N SER A 292 -5.49 1.46 7.85
CA SER A 292 -6.26 0.86 8.94
C SER A 292 -6.06 1.63 10.23
N SER A 293 -7.11 1.73 11.04
CA SER A 293 -6.93 2.18 12.43
C SER A 293 -6.08 1.17 13.20
N ALA A 294 -5.42 1.60 14.27
CA ALA A 294 -4.55 0.74 15.07
C ALA A 294 -5.28 -0.49 15.67
N ASP A 295 -6.58 -0.34 15.97
CA ASP A 295 -7.45 -1.42 16.43
C ASP A 295 -8.12 -2.21 15.28
N GLU A 296 -7.79 -1.86 14.04
CA GLU A 296 -8.32 -2.41 12.79
C GLU A 296 -9.85 -2.42 12.69
N SER A 297 -10.52 -1.55 13.45
CA SER A 297 -11.98 -1.40 13.44
C SER A 297 -12.48 -0.55 12.27
N LYS A 298 -11.58 0.22 11.65
CA LYS A 298 -11.88 1.16 10.58
C LYS A 298 -10.84 1.07 9.48
N VAL A 299 -11.29 1.21 8.23
CA VAL A 299 -10.42 1.38 7.07
C VAL A 299 -10.76 2.70 6.40
N PHE A 300 -9.77 3.58 6.26
CA PHE A 300 -9.87 4.79 5.46
C PHE A 300 -9.42 4.50 4.04
N PHE A 301 -10.01 5.22 3.08
CA PHE A 301 -9.57 5.21 1.69
C PHE A 301 -10.04 6.46 0.95
N LEU A 302 -9.33 6.80 -0.12
CA LEU A 302 -9.67 7.85 -1.06
C LEU A 302 -10.28 7.23 -2.31
N THR A 303 -11.30 7.88 -2.86
CA THR A 303 -11.97 7.43 -4.08
C THR A 303 -12.03 8.55 -5.10
N HIS A 304 -11.94 8.20 -6.37
CA HIS A 304 -12.18 9.10 -7.49
C HIS A 304 -13.42 8.63 -8.26
N SER A 305 -14.44 9.49 -8.36
CA SER A 305 -15.71 9.20 -9.02
C SER A 305 -15.61 9.37 -10.54
N ASP A 306 -16.14 8.42 -11.31
CA ASP A 306 -16.22 8.53 -12.78
C ASP A 306 -17.24 9.60 -13.23
N GLU A 307 -18.30 9.78 -12.45
CA GLU A 307 -19.46 10.57 -12.87
C GLU A 307 -19.19 12.08 -12.82
N ASP A 308 -18.49 12.53 -11.78
CA ASP A 308 -18.27 13.94 -11.48
C ASP A 308 -16.80 14.31 -11.25
N GLY A 309 -15.87 13.34 -11.37
CA GLY A 309 -14.43 13.57 -11.19
C GLY A 309 -14.03 13.91 -9.75
N LYS A 310 -14.96 13.82 -8.79
CA LYS A 310 -14.68 14.23 -7.42
C LYS A 310 -13.82 13.20 -6.70
N LYS A 311 -12.89 13.71 -5.89
CA LYS A 311 -12.11 12.91 -4.94
C LYS A 311 -12.74 13.00 -3.57
N THR A 312 -13.15 11.87 -3.00
CA THR A 312 -13.81 11.83 -1.69
C THR A 312 -13.11 10.92 -0.69
N PHE A 313 -12.96 11.43 0.52
CA PHE A 313 -12.48 10.67 1.68
C PHE A 313 -13.60 9.76 2.17
N ARG A 314 -13.30 8.48 2.37
CA ARG A 314 -14.25 7.47 2.82
C ARG A 314 -13.71 6.67 3.99
N LEU A 315 -14.64 6.16 4.79
CA LEU A 315 -14.36 5.35 5.97
C LEU A 315 -15.28 4.14 5.98
N LEU A 316 -14.69 2.95 5.96
CA LEU A 316 -15.36 1.68 6.19
C LEU A 316 -15.32 1.34 7.69
N ASP A 317 -16.49 1.16 8.29
CA ASP A 317 -16.63 0.53 9.60
C ASP A 317 -16.63 -0.99 9.44
N VAL A 318 -15.58 -1.65 9.94
CA VAL A 318 -15.32 -3.09 9.69
C VAL A 318 -16.40 -3.96 10.32
N LYS A 319 -16.97 -3.55 11.45
CA LYS A 319 -17.99 -4.32 12.17
C LYS A 319 -19.32 -4.33 11.44
N THR A 320 -19.70 -3.20 10.86
CA THR A 320 -21.01 -3.02 10.22
C THR A 320 -20.97 -3.16 8.70
N GLY A 321 -19.77 -3.13 8.10
CA GLY A 321 -19.57 -3.10 6.66
C GLY A 321 -20.06 -1.81 6.00
N LYS A 322 -20.36 -0.76 6.78
CA LYS A 322 -20.89 0.50 6.26
C LYS A 322 -19.76 1.43 5.85
N ILE A 323 -19.90 2.01 4.68
CA ILE A 323 -19.02 3.06 4.16
C ILE A 323 -19.68 4.42 4.39
N ARG A 324 -18.94 5.35 4.98
CA ARG A 324 -19.34 6.75 5.15
C ARG A 324 -18.41 7.65 4.34
N VAL A 325 -18.98 8.60 3.60
CA VAL A 325 -18.24 9.71 2.98
C VAL A 325 -17.94 10.75 4.07
N LEU A 326 -16.66 11.07 4.26
CA LEU A 326 -16.20 12.05 5.24
C LEU A 326 -16.22 13.46 4.66
N GLY A 327 -15.82 13.62 3.39
CA GLY A 327 -15.74 14.91 2.72
C GLY A 327 -15.02 14.81 1.38
N GLU A 328 -14.82 15.96 0.74
CA GLU A 328 -14.08 16.10 -0.52
C GLU A 328 -12.60 16.42 -0.24
N ALA A 329 -11.70 15.91 -1.08
CA ALA A 329 -10.28 16.20 -0.97
C ALA A 329 -9.99 17.67 -1.36
N PRO A 330 -9.09 18.39 -0.66
CA PRO A 330 -8.76 19.77 -1.02
C PRO A 330 -8.14 19.87 -2.42
N GLY A 331 -8.56 20.89 -3.19
CA GLY A 331 -7.95 21.21 -4.49
C GLY A 331 -8.41 20.36 -5.66
N THR A 332 -9.59 19.73 -5.56
CA THR A 332 -10.35 19.18 -6.70
C THR A 332 -11.01 20.27 -7.53
#